data_AF-A0A1X0RCY2-F1
#
_entry.id   AF-A0A1X0RCY2-F1
#
_cell.length_a   1.000
_cell.length_b   1.000
_cell.length_c   1.000
_cell.angle_alpha   90.00
_cell.angle_beta   90.00
_cell.angle_gamma   90.00
#
_symmetry.space_group_name_H-M   'P 1'
#
loop_
_entity.id
_entity.type
_entity.pdbx_description
1 polymer ?
#
loop_
_entity_poly.entity_id
_entity_poly.type
_entity_poly.pdbx_seq_one_letter_code
_entity_poly.pdbx_strand_id
1 'polypeptide(L)' 'TFAAFDFDARLSKAIAQLDYTRPTPVQAQAIPLALAGKDILARARTGSGKTAAYVLPILQKIL' A
#
# COMPACT_ATOMS: atom_id res chain seq x y z
N THR A 1 10.68 2.94 -0.35
CA THR A 1 9.85 3.50 -1.43
C THR A 1 8.76 2.49 -1.75
N PHE A 2 7.74 2.85 -2.55
CA PHE A 2 6.73 1.86 -2.96
C PHE A 2 7.31 0.68 -3.75
N ALA A 3 8.41 0.91 -4.47
CA ALA A 3 9.15 -0.15 -5.19
C ALA A 3 9.68 -1.28 -4.28
N ALA A 4 9.68 -1.11 -2.96
CA ALA A 4 10.14 -2.14 -2.01
C ALA A 4 9.05 -3.18 -1.64
N PHE A 5 7.79 -2.97 -2.04
CA PHE A 5 6.65 -3.81 -1.63
C PHE A 5 6.32 -4.95 -2.61
N ASP A 6 7.20 -5.23 -3.58
CA ASP A 6 7.05 -6.32 -4.56
C ASP A 6 5.65 -6.39 -5.21
N PHE A 7 5.16 -5.24 -5.68
CA PHE A 7 3.89 -5.17 -6.38
C PHE A 7 4.01 -5.61 -7.84
N ASP A 8 2.92 -6.14 -8.39
CA ASP A 8 2.75 -6.40 -9.82
C ASP A 8 3.13 -5.15 -10.64
N ALA A 9 3.77 -5.36 -11.79
CA ALA A 9 4.29 -4.28 -12.62
C ALA A 9 3.20 -3.27 -13.04
N ARG A 10 1.95 -3.73 -13.26
CA ARG A 10 0.81 -2.86 -13.59
C ARG A 10 0.47 -1.94 -12.41
N LEU A 11 0.47 -2.48 -11.20
CA LEU A 11 0.19 -1.72 -9.98
C LEU A 11 1.34 -0.75 -9.67
N SER A 12 2.59 -1.20 -9.78
CA SER A 12 3.78 -0.35 -9.64
C SER A 12 3.78 0.84 -10.60
N LYS A 13 3.40 0.61 -11.87
CA LYS A 13 3.25 1.68 -12.87
C LYS A 13 2.16 2.68 -12.49
N ALA A 14 1.00 2.20 -12.03
CA ALA A 14 -0.10 3.07 -11.61
C ALA A 14 0.28 3.91 -10.38
N ILE A 15 0.96 3.33 -9.40
CA ILE A 15 1.48 4.05 -8.22
C ILE A 15 2.44 5.16 -8.65
N ALA A 16 3.36 4.87 -9.58
CA ALA A 16 4.29 5.88 -10.10
C ALA A 16 3.57 7.01 -10.86
N GLN A 17 2.53 6.70 -11.64
CA GLN A 17 1.72 7.70 -12.36
C GLN A 17 0.89 8.60 -11.42
N LEU A 18 0.60 8.13 -10.21
CA LEU A 18 -0.08 8.90 -9.16
C LEU A 18 0.90 9.72 -8.31
N ASP A 19 2.18 9.77 -8.68
CA ASP A 19 3.27 10.44 -7.96
C ASP A 19 3.42 9.96 -6.50
N TYR A 20 3.08 8.69 -6.24
CA TYR A 20 3.29 8.07 -4.94
C TYR A 20 4.76 7.68 -4.78
N THR A 21 5.55 8.62 -4.27
CA THR A 21 7.00 8.45 -4.12
C THR A 21 7.38 7.64 -2.88
N ARG A 22 6.81 8.00 -1.73
CA ARG A 22 7.11 7.39 -0.42
C ARG A 22 5.83 7.01 0.30
N PRO A 23 5.76 5.79 0.87
CA PRO A 23 4.62 5.42 1.68
C PRO A 23 4.55 6.28 2.95
N THR A 24 3.34 6.65 3.35
CA THR A 24 3.11 7.28 4.65
C THR A 24 3.39 6.28 5.78
N PRO A 25 3.55 6.72 7.05
CA PRO A 25 3.85 5.81 8.15
C PRO A 25 2.86 4.65 8.30
N VAL A 26 1.55 4.91 8.10
CA VAL A 26 0.53 3.85 8.16
C VAL A 26 0.62 2.88 6.99
N GLN A 27 0.95 3.36 5.78
CA GLN A 27 1.14 2.52 4.61
C GLN A 27 2.39 1.64 4.75
N ALA A 28 3.51 2.21 5.22
CA ALA A 28 4.77 1.50 5.38
C ALA A 28 4.66 0.34 6.39
N GLN A 29 3.82 0.49 7.41
CA GLN A 29 3.57 -0.56 8.40
C GLN A 29 2.50 -1.56 7.95
N ALA A 30 1.40 -1.09 7.34
CA ALA A 30 0.27 -1.94 6.99
C ALA A 30 0.49 -2.76 5.70
N ILE A 31 1.09 -2.18 4.67
CA ILE A 31 1.22 -2.82 3.36
C ILE A 31 1.96 -4.17 3.45
N PRO A 32 3.14 -4.28 4.09
CA PRO A 32 3.84 -5.57 4.19
C PRO A 32 3.04 -6.63 4.94
N LEU A 33 2.31 -6.24 5.99
CA LEU A 33 1.46 -7.16 6.75
C LEU A 33 0.28 -7.63 5.91
N ALA A 34 -0.31 -6.75 5.11
CA ALA A 34 -1.48 -7.05 4.28
C ALA A 34 -1.10 -7.96 3.11
N LEU A 35 0.06 -7.73 2.50
CA LEU A 35 0.64 -8.60 1.47
C LEU A 35 0.97 -9.99 2.02
N ALA A 36 1.36 -10.07 3.31
CA ALA A 36 1.53 -11.35 4.00
C ALA A 36 0.21 -12.02 4.43
N GLY A 37 -0.95 -11.45 4.06
CA GLY A 37 -2.27 -12.02 4.36
C GLY A 37 -2.68 -11.93 5.84
N LYS A 38 -2.09 -11.02 6.61
CA LYS A 38 -2.42 -10.85 8.04
C LYS A 38 -3.61 -9.92 8.22
N ASP A 39 -4.38 -10.18 9.28
CA ASP A 39 -5.40 -9.25 9.77
C ASP A 39 -4.73 -8.05 10.45
N ILE A 40 -5.23 -6.84 10.16
CA ILE A 40 -4.60 -5.58 10.59
C ILE A 40 -5.64 -4.65 11.20
N LEU A 41 -5.35 -4.17 12.41
CA LEU A 41 -6.00 -3.01 12.99
C LEU A 41 -5.08 -1.79 12.88
N ALA A 42 -5.38 -0.87 11.96
CA ALA A 42 -4.59 0.35 11.76
C ALA A 42 -5.31 1.58 12.31
N ARG A 43 -4.69 2.28 13.28
CA ARG A 43 -5.18 3.56 13.83
C ARG A 43 -4.33 4.73 13.33
N ALA A 44 -4.90 5.59 12.51
CA ALA A 44 -4.25 6.83 12.05
C ALA A 44 -5.28 7.93 11.75
N ARG A 45 -4.88 9.19 11.80
CA ARG A 45 -5.75 10.37 11.53
C ARG A 45 -6.31 10.36 10.10
N THR A 46 -7.40 11.09 9.83
CA THR A 46 -7.86 11.33 8.45
C THR A 46 -6.78 12.04 7.64
N GLY A 47 -6.68 11.74 6.33
CA GLY A 47 -5.61 12.26 5.47
C GLY A 47 -4.24 11.57 5.62
N SER A 48 -4.10 10.56 6.48
CA SER A 48 -2.83 9.82 6.66
C SER A 48 -2.52 8.78 5.57
N GLY A 49 -3.38 8.63 4.56
CA GLY A 49 -3.18 7.65 3.49
C GLY A 49 -3.66 6.23 3.79
N LYS A 50 -4.53 6.03 4.79
CA LYS A 50 -5.14 4.72 5.10
C LYS A 50 -5.82 4.05 3.90
N THR A 51 -6.43 4.83 3.01
CA THR A 51 -7.10 4.31 1.81
C THR A 51 -6.16 3.49 0.94
N ALA A 52 -5.02 4.07 0.54
CA ALA A 52 -4.02 3.32 -0.22
C ALA A 52 -3.36 2.20 0.59
N ALA A 53 -3.33 2.31 1.93
CA ALA A 53 -2.76 1.28 2.80
C ALA A 53 -3.52 -0.06 2.73
N TYR A 54 -4.83 -0.06 2.48
CA TYR A 54 -5.61 -1.29 2.27
C TYR A 54 -5.96 -1.56 0.80
N VAL A 55 -6.13 -0.53 -0.03
CA VAL A 55 -6.48 -0.71 -1.45
C VAL A 55 -5.33 -1.33 -2.24
N LEU A 56 -4.09 -0.88 -2.05
CA LEU A 56 -2.96 -1.40 -2.83
C LEU A 56 -2.73 -2.91 -2.58
N PRO A 57 -2.73 -3.42 -1.32
CA PRO A 57 -2.67 -4.86 -1.08
C PRO A 57 -3.87 -5.64 -1.63
N ILE A 58 -5.08 -5.08 -1.62
CA ILE A 58 -6.26 -5.73 -2.21
C ILE A 58 -6.11 -5.87 -3.73
N LEU A 59 -5.71 -4.78 -4.41
CA LEU A 59 -5.48 -4.81 -5.84
C LEU A 59 -4.38 -5.82 -6.21
N GLN A 60 -3.29 -5.86 -5.43
CA GLN A 60 -2.23 -6.85 -5.62
C GLN A 60 -2.74 -8.30 -5.53
N LYS A 61 -3.73 -8.58 -4.69
CA LYS A 61 -4.30 -9.93 -4.54
C LYS A 61 -5.23 -10.32 -5.69
N ILE A 62 -5.80 -9.35 -6.41
CA ILE A 62 -6.70 -9.56 -7.54
C ILE A 62 -5.92 -9.73 -8.85
N LEU A 63 -4.77 -9.06 -8.96
CA LEU A 63 -3.90 -9.04 -10.14
C LEU A 63 -3.06 -10.30 -10.28
#